data_AF-A0ABD0M0C7-F1
#
_entry.id   AF-A0ABD0M0C7-F1
#
_cell.length_a   1.000
_cell.length_b   1.000
_cell.length_c   1.000
_cell.angle_alpha   90.00
_cell.angle_beta   90.00
_cell.angle_gamma   90.00
#
_symmetry.space_group_name_H-M   'P 1'
#
loop_
_entity.id
_entity.type
_entity.pdbx_description
1 polymer ?
#
loop_
_entity_poly.entity_id
_entity_poly.type
_entity_poly.pdbx_seq_one_letter_code
_entity_poly.pdbx_strand_id
1 'polypeptide(L)'
;MEDSKRCKMQRLAAVFFLVSVAQSRSEIQPSNDDTKLLHLQEAGRMFRRSALGPDPRLFAPDQKMQPKDRAKRATVTHTGTSQTDINQFVDTHNAKRRAVSPVASNMKLMSWDASAAAVAQAHADKCVFSHNSDRGNLGENIYAASGTYDSASTAVNAVTNWYNEVSDYTYADNSCSKVCGHYTQVVWATSSGLGCGIATCQPLDLDDGTTWPTGTIVVCNYSPPGNYRGQKPYLTGTACADCGSGFQCDNGLCKETSTCTLQCLNGGTLNQAACTCDCTGTGYTGNTCQTDDSGVSGTVPSLIVIFVTSLGACII
;
A
#
# COMPACT_ATOMS: atom_id res chain seq x y z
N MET A 1 -0.70 -0.84 67.85
CA MET A 1 -2.08 -0.31 67.87
C MET A 1 -2.52 -0.28 66.42
N GLU A 2 -3.12 -1.35 65.86
CA GLU A 2 -4.55 -1.74 66.00
C GLU A 2 -5.46 -0.55 65.62
N ASP A 3 -6.38 -0.60 64.64
CA ASP A 3 -7.37 -1.61 64.25
C ASP A 3 -7.77 -1.38 62.76
N SER A 4 -7.98 -2.36 61.86
CA SER A 4 -8.94 -3.47 61.80
C SER A 4 -10.42 -3.09 61.73
N LYS A 5 -11.07 -3.39 60.59
CA LYS A 5 -12.49 -3.80 60.36
C LYS A 5 -12.72 -3.92 58.84
N ARG A 6 -12.58 -5.08 58.20
CA ARG A 6 -13.54 -6.21 58.05
C ARG A 6 -15.00 -5.78 57.89
N CYS A 7 -15.57 -6.08 56.72
CA CYS A 7 -16.97 -6.53 56.61
C CYS A 7 -17.08 -7.74 55.67
N LYS A 8 -17.79 -8.76 56.16
CA LYS A 8 -18.13 -10.09 55.60
C LYS A 8 -19.25 -9.93 54.54
N MET A 9 -19.25 -10.61 53.39
CA MET A 9 -19.60 -12.01 53.12
C MET A 9 -21.10 -12.35 53.29
N GLN A 10 -21.80 -12.62 52.17
CA GLN A 10 -23.04 -13.43 52.01
C GLN A 10 -23.24 -13.64 50.48
N ARG A 11 -22.87 -14.78 49.87
CA ARG A 11 -23.60 -16.06 49.66
C ARG A 11 -25.00 -15.94 49.03
N LEU A 12 -25.16 -16.57 47.85
CA LEU A 12 -26.26 -17.41 47.31
C LEU A 12 -26.16 -17.36 45.75
N ALA A 13 -26.40 -18.38 44.94
CA ALA A 13 -26.55 -19.83 45.05
C ALA A 13 -26.38 -20.36 43.60
N ALA A 14 -25.82 -21.57 43.45
CA ALA A 14 -25.68 -22.27 42.18
C ALA A 14 -27.03 -22.77 41.67
N VAL A 15 -27.24 -22.74 40.34
CA VAL A 15 -28.22 -23.61 39.67
C VAL A 15 -27.48 -24.35 38.57
N PHE A 16 -27.23 -25.62 38.84
CA PHE A 16 -26.85 -26.64 37.88
C PHE A 16 -28.10 -27.05 37.08
N PHE A 17 -27.98 -27.12 35.77
CA PHE A 17 -28.82 -28.02 34.97
C PHE A 17 -27.90 -28.90 34.11
N LEU A 18 -27.82 -30.17 34.53
CA LEU A 18 -27.35 -31.30 33.74
C LEU A 18 -28.53 -31.81 32.92
N VAL A 19 -28.36 -32.02 31.62
CA VAL A 19 -29.00 -33.13 30.91
C VAL A 19 -28.02 -33.68 29.88
N SER A 20 -27.84 -35.00 29.94
CA SER A 20 -26.99 -35.82 29.09
C SER A 20 -27.73 -36.31 27.84
N VAL A 21 -26.98 -36.41 26.75
CA VAL A 21 -26.96 -37.41 25.66
C VAL A 21 -28.23 -38.26 25.38
N ALA A 22 -28.70 -38.18 24.13
CA ALA A 22 -29.06 -39.36 23.34
C ALA A 22 -28.98 -39.06 21.83
N GLN A 23 -28.31 -39.94 21.09
CA GLN A 23 -28.20 -39.98 19.64
C GLN A 23 -29.49 -40.52 19.00
N SER A 24 -29.83 -39.99 17.82
CA SER A 24 -30.49 -40.78 16.77
C SER A 24 -30.08 -40.25 15.39
N ARG A 25 -29.55 -41.15 14.57
CA ARG A 25 -29.19 -40.95 13.16
C ARG A 25 -30.45 -40.84 12.31
N SER A 26 -30.43 -39.94 11.33
CA SER A 26 -31.07 -40.17 10.02
C SER A 26 -30.31 -39.38 8.96
N GLU A 27 -29.72 -40.11 8.03
CA GLU A 27 -29.09 -39.65 6.79
C GLU A 27 -30.12 -38.91 5.90
N ILE A 28 -29.68 -37.90 5.14
CA ILE A 28 -29.97 -37.70 3.70
C ILE A 28 -29.07 -36.57 3.16
N GLN A 29 -28.23 -36.98 2.20
CA GLN A 29 -27.34 -36.37 1.20
C GLN A 29 -27.10 -34.84 1.12
N PRO A 30 -25.82 -34.41 0.98
CA PRO A 30 -25.46 -33.04 0.60
C PRO A 30 -25.41 -32.82 -0.92
N SER A 31 -25.89 -31.65 -1.32
CA SER A 31 -25.75 -31.07 -2.65
C SER A 31 -24.31 -30.63 -2.92
N ASN A 32 -23.81 -31.00 -4.09
CA ASN A 32 -22.48 -30.65 -4.60
C ASN A 32 -22.31 -29.14 -4.74
N ASP A 33 -21.27 -28.59 -4.13
CA ASP A 33 -20.54 -27.46 -4.70
C ASP A 33 -19.05 -27.59 -4.35
N ASP A 34 -18.31 -28.10 -5.32
CA ASP A 34 -16.89 -28.47 -5.23
C ASP A 34 -16.03 -27.21 -5.20
N THR A 35 -15.59 -26.79 -4.00
CA THR A 35 -14.43 -25.90 -3.85
C THR A 35 -13.17 -26.75 -3.88
N LYS A 36 -12.50 -26.87 -5.03
CA LYS A 36 -11.22 -27.58 -5.14
C LYS A 36 -10.03 -26.62 -5.08
N LEU A 37 -9.43 -26.56 -3.90
CA LEU A 37 -7.99 -26.36 -3.70
C LEU A 37 -7.21 -27.55 -4.32
N LEU A 38 -6.09 -27.30 -5.03
CA LEU A 38 -4.94 -28.21 -5.27
C LEU A 38 -3.84 -27.36 -5.94
N HIS A 39 -2.68 -27.02 -5.34
CA HIS A 39 -1.46 -27.79 -5.01
C HIS A 39 -0.71 -28.50 -6.15
N LEU A 40 0.61 -28.26 -6.15
CA LEU A 40 1.68 -28.47 -7.14
C LEU A 40 1.93 -29.91 -7.64
N GLN A 41 2.45 -30.05 -8.88
CA GLN A 41 3.60 -30.92 -9.19
C GLN A 41 4.21 -30.65 -10.58
N GLU A 42 5.53 -30.55 -10.62
CA GLU A 42 6.38 -30.37 -11.81
C GLU A 42 6.48 -31.65 -12.67
N ALA A 43 6.61 -31.47 -13.99
CA ALA A 43 7.14 -32.51 -14.87
C ALA A 43 8.01 -31.90 -15.97
N GLY A 44 9.32 -32.05 -15.83
CA GLY A 44 10.29 -31.79 -16.88
C GLY A 44 10.18 -32.79 -18.04
N ARG A 45 10.41 -32.32 -19.27
CA ARG A 45 10.78 -33.20 -20.38
C ARG A 45 11.61 -32.48 -21.45
N MET A 46 12.89 -32.88 -21.46
CA MET A 46 13.82 -33.06 -22.57
C MET A 46 13.90 -32.03 -23.69
N PHE A 47 15.00 -31.28 -23.65
CA PHE A 47 15.70 -30.76 -24.83
C PHE A 47 16.11 -31.89 -25.78
N ARG A 48 15.69 -31.83 -27.05
CA ARG A 48 16.46 -32.37 -28.17
C ARG A 48 16.88 -31.21 -29.06
N ARG A 49 18.20 -30.94 -29.07
CA ARG A 49 18.84 -30.10 -30.09
C ARG A 49 18.87 -30.87 -31.41
N SER A 50 18.48 -30.23 -32.49
CA SER A 50 18.89 -30.62 -33.84
C SER A 50 19.11 -29.35 -34.64
N ALA A 51 20.36 -29.15 -35.04
CA ALA A 51 20.83 -28.03 -35.82
C ALA A 51 20.54 -28.27 -37.30
N LEU A 52 19.74 -27.40 -37.91
CA LEU A 52 19.69 -27.19 -39.35
C LEU A 52 19.61 -25.68 -39.56
N GLY A 53 20.56 -25.13 -40.34
CA GLY A 53 20.71 -23.71 -40.60
C GLY A 53 19.56 -23.10 -41.42
N PRO A 54 19.53 -21.76 -41.59
CA PRO A 54 18.41 -21.09 -42.23
C PRO A 54 18.41 -21.31 -43.74
N ASP A 55 17.33 -21.90 -44.26
CA ASP A 55 17.04 -22.00 -45.70
C ASP A 55 16.57 -20.62 -46.23
N PRO A 56 17.24 -20.01 -47.22
CA PRO A 56 16.95 -18.64 -47.66
C PRO A 56 15.80 -18.47 -48.65
N ARG A 57 14.91 -19.46 -48.87
CA ARG A 57 13.84 -19.32 -49.89
C ARG A 57 12.49 -19.93 -49.50
N LEU A 58 11.79 -19.28 -48.58
CA LEU A 58 10.32 -19.36 -48.44
C LEU A 58 9.76 -17.96 -48.17
N PHE A 59 9.75 -17.10 -49.18
CA PHE A 59 8.87 -15.93 -49.19
C PHE A 59 7.44 -16.41 -49.49
N ALA A 60 6.71 -16.80 -48.44
CA ALA A 60 5.26 -16.97 -48.52
C ALA A 60 4.60 -15.57 -48.52
N PRO A 61 3.57 -15.34 -49.34
CA PRO A 61 2.84 -14.08 -49.31
C PRO A 61 2.13 -13.95 -47.97
N ASP A 62 2.11 -12.72 -47.46
CA ASP A 62 1.43 -12.23 -46.27
C ASP A 62 0.14 -13.02 -45.96
N GLN A 63 0.25 -14.03 -45.10
CA GLN A 63 -0.93 -14.72 -44.59
C GLN A 63 -1.61 -13.74 -43.65
N LYS A 64 -2.66 -13.08 -44.17
CA LYS A 64 -3.61 -12.33 -43.36
C LYS A 64 -4.01 -13.19 -42.17
N MET A 65 -3.48 -12.82 -41.01
CA MET A 65 -3.79 -13.41 -39.72
C MET A 65 -5.31 -13.48 -39.59
N GLN A 66 -5.84 -14.69 -39.37
CA GLN A 66 -7.27 -14.88 -39.26
C GLN A 66 -7.80 -14.16 -38.00
N PRO A 67 -9.03 -13.62 -38.00
CA PRO A 67 -9.58 -12.83 -36.89
C PRO A 67 -9.71 -13.55 -35.54
N LYS A 68 -9.34 -14.84 -35.47
CA LYS A 68 -9.51 -15.73 -34.32
C LYS A 68 -8.40 -15.65 -33.28
N ASP A 69 -7.27 -15.01 -33.60
CA ASP A 69 -6.11 -14.88 -32.68
C ASP A 69 -5.89 -13.44 -32.18
N ARG A 70 -6.82 -12.52 -32.47
CA ARG A 70 -6.82 -11.21 -31.82
C ARG A 70 -7.41 -11.38 -30.43
N ALA A 71 -6.56 -11.61 -29.43
CA ALA A 71 -6.93 -11.48 -28.01
C ALA A 71 -7.82 -10.23 -27.90
N LYS A 72 -9.08 -10.44 -27.52
CA LYS A 72 -10.10 -9.40 -27.58
C LYS A 72 -9.72 -8.38 -26.51
N ARG A 73 -9.04 -7.30 -26.92
CA ARG A 73 -8.56 -6.24 -26.03
C ARG A 73 -9.70 -5.86 -25.08
N ALA A 74 -9.44 -6.00 -23.78
CA ALA A 74 -10.42 -5.69 -22.76
C ALA A 74 -10.96 -4.27 -22.96
N THR A 75 -12.27 -4.12 -22.79
CA THR A 75 -12.93 -2.82 -22.75
C THR A 75 -12.96 -2.34 -21.31
N VAL A 76 -12.43 -1.15 -21.05
CA VAL A 76 -12.50 -0.50 -19.75
C VAL A 76 -13.79 0.32 -19.69
N THR A 77 -14.69 -0.03 -18.77
CA THR A 77 -16.01 0.62 -18.58
C THR A 77 -16.01 1.61 -17.41
N HIS A 78 -15.03 1.51 -16.52
CA HIS A 78 -14.73 2.48 -15.47
C HIS A 78 -13.22 2.58 -15.32
N THR A 79 -12.70 3.79 -15.14
CA THR A 79 -11.28 4.08 -14.90
C THR A 79 -11.18 5.26 -13.94
N GLY A 80 -10.18 5.24 -13.06
CA GLY A 80 -9.88 6.30 -12.12
C GLY A 80 -10.37 6.04 -10.70
N THR A 81 -9.89 6.87 -9.78
CA THR A 81 -10.30 6.90 -8.37
C THR A 81 -10.95 8.24 -8.05
N SER A 82 -12.17 8.22 -7.52
CA SER A 82 -12.83 9.42 -7.03
C SER A 82 -12.21 9.91 -5.72
N GLN A 83 -12.51 11.15 -5.31
CA GLN A 83 -12.05 11.67 -4.01
C GLN A 83 -12.55 10.80 -2.83
N THR A 84 -13.75 10.23 -2.95
CA THR A 84 -14.27 9.31 -1.94
C THR A 84 -13.41 8.05 -1.85
N ASP A 85 -12.99 7.48 -2.98
CA ASP A 85 -12.13 6.28 -2.98
C ASP A 85 -10.75 6.61 -2.40
N ILE A 86 -10.17 7.75 -2.77
CA ILE A 86 -8.89 8.23 -2.22
C ILE A 86 -8.95 8.29 -0.69
N ASN A 87 -10.00 8.92 -0.16
CA ASN A 87 -10.21 9.00 1.29
C ASN A 87 -10.35 7.61 1.90
N GLN A 88 -11.17 6.73 1.31
CA GLN A 88 -11.37 5.37 1.83
C GLN A 88 -10.10 4.52 1.79
N PHE A 89 -9.30 4.61 0.74
CA PHE A 89 -8.01 3.91 0.68
C PHE A 89 -7.11 4.37 1.82
N VAL A 90 -6.88 5.67 1.97
CA VAL A 90 -5.99 6.22 3.00
C VAL A 90 -6.52 5.97 4.41
N ASP A 91 -7.79 6.26 4.66
CA ASP A 91 -8.40 6.13 5.98
C ASP A 91 -8.47 4.67 6.42
N THR A 92 -8.84 3.75 5.52
CA THR A 92 -8.89 2.32 5.84
C THR A 92 -7.49 1.80 6.13
N HIS A 93 -6.48 2.14 5.33
CA HIS A 93 -5.09 1.76 5.61
C HIS A 93 -4.65 2.28 6.99
N ASN A 94 -4.84 3.55 7.27
CA ASN A 94 -4.42 4.15 8.55
C ASN A 94 -5.20 3.57 9.74
N ALA A 95 -6.49 3.25 9.59
CA ALA A 95 -7.26 2.57 10.63
C ALA A 95 -6.69 1.18 10.92
N LYS A 96 -6.36 0.40 9.88
CA LYS A 96 -5.73 -0.92 10.03
C LYS A 96 -4.33 -0.84 10.65
N ARG A 97 -3.52 0.14 10.23
CA ARG A 97 -2.18 0.40 10.77
C ARG A 97 -2.18 0.77 12.26
N ARG A 98 -3.21 1.48 12.73
CA ARG A 98 -3.41 1.76 14.17
C ARG A 98 -3.80 0.53 14.98
N ALA A 99 -4.51 -0.40 14.35
CA ALA A 99 -5.13 -1.55 15.02
C ALA A 99 -4.26 -2.81 15.04
N VAL A 100 -2.99 -2.73 14.64
CA VAL A 100 -2.12 -3.91 14.59
C VAL A 100 -1.87 -4.52 15.97
N SER A 101 -1.70 -5.83 15.99
CA SER A 101 -1.29 -6.58 17.17
C SER A 101 -0.16 -7.54 16.79
N PRO A 102 1.01 -7.50 17.46
CA PRO A 102 1.37 -6.58 18.54
C PRO A 102 1.44 -5.11 18.10
N VAL A 103 1.34 -4.18 19.07
CA VAL A 103 1.33 -2.73 18.82
C VAL A 103 2.65 -2.29 18.18
N ALA A 104 2.56 -1.45 17.15
CA ALA A 104 3.71 -0.90 16.45
C ALA A 104 4.19 0.41 17.09
N SER A 105 5.50 0.55 17.31
CA SER A 105 6.09 1.76 17.88
C SER A 105 6.53 2.79 16.84
N ASN A 106 6.75 2.38 15.58
CA ASN A 106 7.33 3.20 14.51
C ASN A 106 6.44 3.33 13.25
N MET A 107 5.15 3.01 13.36
CA MET A 107 4.24 2.96 12.21
C MET A 107 3.98 4.36 11.63
N LYS A 108 4.43 4.65 10.40
CA LYS A 108 4.17 5.96 9.78
C LYS A 108 2.71 6.15 9.41
N LEU A 109 2.24 7.39 9.51
CA LEU A 109 0.98 7.82 8.90
C LEU A 109 1.11 7.72 7.37
N MET A 110 0.12 7.13 6.72
CA MET A 110 0.05 7.01 5.27
C MET A 110 -0.75 8.17 4.68
N SER A 111 -0.28 8.73 3.57
CA SER A 111 -0.91 9.80 2.80
C SER A 111 -0.98 9.46 1.32
N TRP A 112 -1.87 10.12 0.59
CA TRP A 112 -2.01 9.91 -0.85
C TRP A 112 -0.77 10.41 -1.62
N ASP A 113 -0.27 9.58 -2.53
CA ASP A 113 0.81 9.88 -3.47
C ASP A 113 0.25 9.81 -4.89
N ALA A 114 0.08 10.98 -5.50
CA ALA A 114 -0.50 11.09 -6.85
C ALA A 114 0.39 10.47 -7.93
N SER A 115 1.70 10.44 -7.74
CA SER A 115 2.63 9.82 -8.70
C SER A 115 2.52 8.30 -8.65
N ALA A 116 2.44 7.72 -7.44
CA ALA A 116 2.17 6.29 -7.28
C ALA A 116 0.78 5.91 -7.83
N ALA A 117 -0.23 6.78 -7.66
CA ALA A 117 -1.59 6.53 -8.15
C ALA A 117 -1.64 6.50 -9.68
N ALA A 118 -0.89 7.37 -10.36
CA ALA A 118 -0.79 7.35 -11.82
C ALA A 118 -0.20 6.04 -12.34
N VAL A 119 0.82 5.49 -11.67
CA VAL A 119 1.42 4.20 -12.01
C VAL A 119 0.42 3.06 -11.80
N ALA A 120 -0.29 3.06 -10.66
CA ALA A 120 -1.29 2.07 -10.34
C ALA A 120 -2.47 2.08 -11.32
N GLN A 121 -2.99 3.25 -11.68
CA GLN A 121 -4.10 3.40 -12.62
C GLN A 121 -3.72 2.94 -14.02
N ALA A 122 -2.53 3.33 -14.51
CA ALA A 122 -2.03 2.89 -15.81
C ALA A 122 -1.91 1.36 -15.91
N HIS A 123 -1.65 0.68 -14.79
CA HIS A 123 -1.64 -0.78 -14.74
C HIS A 123 -3.04 -1.39 -14.63
N ALA A 124 -3.90 -0.83 -13.79
CA ALA A 124 -5.30 -1.27 -13.66
C ALA A 124 -6.03 -1.24 -15.02
N ASP A 125 -5.80 -0.19 -15.83
CA ASP A 125 -6.39 -0.03 -17.17
C ASP A 125 -5.93 -1.09 -18.19
N LYS A 126 -4.89 -1.88 -17.88
CA LYS A 126 -4.46 -3.01 -18.72
C LYS A 126 -5.40 -4.20 -18.59
N CYS A 127 -6.24 -4.26 -17.55
CA CYS A 127 -7.19 -5.34 -17.32
C CYS A 127 -6.56 -6.74 -17.24
N VAL A 128 -5.40 -6.83 -16.58
CA VAL A 128 -4.71 -8.08 -16.30
C VAL A 128 -4.46 -8.17 -14.80
N PHE A 129 -4.95 -9.23 -14.16
CA PHE A 129 -4.70 -9.48 -12.75
C PHE A 129 -3.30 -10.07 -12.53
N SER A 130 -2.27 -9.22 -12.67
CA SER A 130 -0.88 -9.58 -12.38
C SER A 130 -0.13 -8.36 -11.84
N HIS A 131 1.02 -8.57 -11.22
CA HIS A 131 1.85 -7.48 -10.73
C HIS A 131 2.49 -6.66 -11.88
N ASN A 132 2.59 -5.34 -11.70
CA ASN A 132 3.16 -4.43 -12.69
C ASN A 132 4.70 -4.52 -12.73
N SER A 133 5.29 -5.11 -13.77
CA SER A 133 6.75 -5.18 -13.93
C SER A 133 7.44 -3.81 -14.05
N ASP A 134 6.69 -2.78 -14.45
CA ASP A 134 7.22 -1.47 -14.84
C ASP A 134 6.98 -0.40 -13.76
N ARG A 135 6.60 -0.80 -12.53
CA ARG A 135 6.29 0.11 -11.41
C ARG A 135 7.51 0.76 -10.74
N GLY A 136 8.71 0.50 -11.25
CA GLY A 136 9.96 0.96 -10.63
C GLY A 136 10.13 0.42 -9.20
N ASN A 137 10.57 1.28 -8.28
CA ASN A 137 10.82 0.92 -6.89
C ASN A 137 9.58 1.06 -5.99
N LEU A 138 8.38 0.80 -6.50
CA LEU A 138 7.13 0.86 -5.73
C LEU A 138 6.73 -0.54 -5.22
N GLY A 139 6.18 -0.58 -4.02
CA GLY A 139 5.45 -1.74 -3.51
C GLY A 139 4.13 -1.87 -4.26
N GLU A 140 3.49 -3.03 -4.19
CA GLU A 140 2.22 -3.24 -4.89
C GLU A 140 1.34 -4.29 -4.23
N ASN A 141 0.07 -3.96 -4.08
CA ASN A 141 -1.00 -4.92 -3.83
C ASN A 141 -2.02 -4.84 -4.97
N ILE A 142 -2.58 -5.99 -5.36
CA ILE A 142 -3.64 -6.10 -6.37
C ILE A 142 -4.85 -6.83 -5.79
N TYR A 143 -6.05 -6.41 -6.18
CA TYR A 143 -7.31 -7.01 -5.78
C TYR A 143 -8.25 -7.06 -6.99
N ALA A 144 -9.06 -8.11 -7.08
CA ALA A 144 -10.07 -8.22 -8.11
C ALA A 144 -11.39 -8.73 -7.52
N ALA A 145 -12.50 -8.22 -8.04
CA ALA A 145 -13.85 -8.71 -7.74
C ALA A 145 -14.67 -8.86 -9.02
N SER A 146 -15.51 -9.89 -9.08
CA SER A 146 -16.45 -10.07 -10.18
C SER A 146 -17.52 -8.98 -10.12
N GLY A 147 -17.95 -8.47 -11.28
CA GLY A 147 -18.98 -7.44 -11.37
C GLY A 147 -18.41 -6.04 -11.51
N THR A 148 -19.22 -5.05 -11.13
CA THR A 148 -18.96 -3.62 -11.39
C THR A 148 -18.47 -2.89 -10.15
N TYR A 149 -17.69 -1.84 -10.39
CA TYR A 149 -17.25 -0.88 -9.38
C TYR A 149 -18.44 -0.26 -8.64
N ASP A 150 -18.34 -0.26 -7.31
CA ASP A 150 -19.16 0.54 -6.40
C ASP A 150 -18.24 1.44 -5.57
N SER A 151 -18.51 2.75 -5.61
CA SER A 151 -17.65 3.75 -4.99
C SER A 151 -17.62 3.61 -3.48
N ALA A 152 -16.48 3.91 -2.86
CA ALA A 152 -16.17 3.67 -1.45
C ALA A 152 -16.07 2.19 -1.05
N SER A 153 -17.07 1.35 -1.37
CA SER A 153 -17.08 -0.06 -0.96
C SER A 153 -15.94 -0.85 -1.62
N THR A 154 -15.64 -0.59 -2.89
CA THR A 154 -14.53 -1.22 -3.61
C THR A 154 -13.19 -0.99 -2.91
N ALA A 155 -12.91 0.25 -2.50
CA ALA A 155 -11.68 0.60 -1.80
C ALA A 155 -11.58 -0.07 -0.42
N VAL A 156 -12.65 0.00 0.38
CA VAL A 156 -12.70 -0.63 1.70
C VAL A 156 -12.54 -2.15 1.60
N ASN A 157 -13.20 -2.78 0.63
CA ASN A 157 -13.15 -4.23 0.40
C ASN A 157 -11.74 -4.68 0.01
N ALA A 158 -11.06 -3.98 -0.90
CA ALA A 158 -9.70 -4.30 -1.30
C ALA A 158 -8.73 -4.27 -0.10
N VAL A 159 -8.72 -3.17 0.66
CA VAL A 159 -7.83 -3.01 1.82
C VAL A 159 -8.15 -4.01 2.92
N THR A 160 -9.45 -4.27 3.17
CA THR A 160 -9.88 -5.24 4.17
C THR A 160 -9.49 -6.66 3.78
N ASN A 161 -9.64 -7.03 2.50
CA ASN A 161 -9.23 -8.34 1.99
C ASN A 161 -7.73 -8.57 2.18
N TRP A 162 -6.90 -7.61 1.75
CA TRP A 162 -5.45 -7.66 1.97
C TRP A 162 -5.08 -7.75 3.45
N TYR A 163 -5.75 -6.97 4.31
CA TYR A 163 -5.46 -6.99 5.74
C TYR A 163 -5.84 -8.33 6.40
N ASN A 164 -6.88 -9.01 5.93
CA ASN A 164 -7.38 -10.25 6.55
C ASN A 164 -6.40 -11.43 6.46
N GLU A 165 -5.38 -11.34 5.60
CA GLU A 165 -4.23 -12.26 5.61
C GLU A 165 -3.47 -12.28 6.94
N VAL A 166 -3.70 -11.30 7.83
CA VAL A 166 -3.21 -11.32 9.23
C VAL A 166 -3.57 -12.62 9.96
N SER A 167 -4.68 -13.27 9.58
CA SER A 167 -5.09 -14.55 10.15
C SER A 167 -4.12 -15.70 9.86
N ASP A 168 -3.28 -15.57 8.84
CA ASP A 168 -2.26 -16.54 8.40
C ASP A 168 -0.83 -16.06 8.73
N TYR A 169 -0.66 -14.89 9.36
CA TYR A 169 0.65 -14.31 9.68
C TYR A 169 0.94 -14.34 11.18
N THR A 170 2.12 -14.85 11.56
CA THR A 170 2.61 -14.82 12.94
C THR A 170 3.76 -13.84 13.09
N TYR A 171 3.54 -12.76 13.84
CA TYR A 171 4.54 -11.71 14.02
C TYR A 171 5.79 -12.19 14.79
N ALA A 172 5.62 -13.09 15.76
CA ALA A 172 6.70 -13.49 16.69
C ALA A 172 7.92 -14.06 15.93
N ASP A 173 7.67 -14.97 15.00
CA ASP A 173 8.69 -15.65 14.18
C ASP A 173 8.75 -15.13 12.73
N ASN A 174 7.94 -14.12 12.39
CA ASN A 174 7.81 -13.59 11.03
C ASN A 174 7.41 -14.66 10.01
N SER A 175 6.56 -15.61 10.41
CA SER A 175 6.11 -16.71 9.56
C SER A 175 4.75 -16.43 8.92
N CYS A 176 4.51 -17.09 7.79
CA CYS A 176 3.26 -17.04 7.04
C CYS A 176 2.85 -18.47 6.68
N SER A 177 1.63 -18.86 7.02
CA SER A 177 1.09 -20.20 6.69
C SER A 177 0.51 -20.28 5.28
N LYS A 178 0.12 -19.14 4.68
CA LYS A 178 -0.45 -19.05 3.33
C LYS A 178 0.13 -17.87 2.55
N VAL A 179 -0.70 -16.88 2.24
CA VAL A 179 -0.33 -15.62 1.61
C VAL A 179 -0.48 -14.54 2.67
N CYS A 180 0.59 -13.77 2.89
CA CYS A 180 0.61 -12.68 3.88
C CYS A 180 1.21 -11.39 3.33
N GLY A 181 1.64 -11.40 2.07
CA GLY A 181 2.37 -10.30 1.46
C GLY A 181 1.52 -9.04 1.33
N HIS A 182 0.21 -9.19 1.12
CA HIS A 182 -0.69 -8.05 1.04
C HIS A 182 -0.88 -7.43 2.42
N TYR A 183 -1.11 -8.26 3.45
CA TYR A 183 -1.19 -7.79 4.83
C TYR A 183 0.09 -7.06 5.24
N THR A 184 1.26 -7.69 5.09
CA THR A 184 2.52 -7.07 5.54
C THR A 184 2.80 -5.75 4.83
N GLN A 185 2.40 -5.60 3.56
CA GLN A 185 2.52 -4.33 2.85
C GLN A 185 1.55 -3.26 3.37
N VAL A 186 0.28 -3.60 3.67
CA VAL A 186 -0.69 -2.68 4.28
C VAL A 186 -0.15 -2.11 5.59
N VAL A 187 0.49 -2.95 6.40
CA VAL A 187 1.04 -2.58 7.70
C VAL A 187 2.56 -2.31 7.69
N TRP A 188 3.15 -2.04 6.53
CA TRP A 188 4.59 -1.78 6.46
C TRP A 188 4.92 -0.40 7.03
N ALA A 189 5.68 -0.34 8.12
CA ALA A 189 5.89 0.87 8.91
C ALA A 189 6.43 2.05 8.09
N THR A 190 7.37 1.78 7.17
CA THR A 190 8.04 2.84 6.41
C THR A 190 7.29 3.29 5.16
N SER A 191 6.33 2.50 4.67
CA SER A 191 5.51 2.86 3.50
C SER A 191 4.50 3.94 3.92
N SER A 192 4.75 5.18 3.54
CA SER A 192 3.95 6.36 3.93
C SER A 192 3.26 7.04 2.75
N GLY A 193 3.70 6.83 1.51
CA GLY A 193 2.99 7.22 0.30
C GLY A 193 2.16 6.06 -0.25
N LEU A 194 0.89 6.32 -0.57
CA LEU A 194 -0.04 5.36 -1.16
C LEU A 194 -0.70 5.97 -2.39
N GLY A 195 -0.70 5.26 -3.51
CA GLY A 195 -1.48 5.64 -4.67
C GLY A 195 -2.17 4.42 -5.28
N CYS A 196 -3.46 4.54 -5.55
CA CYS A 196 -4.27 3.44 -6.07
C CYS A 196 -4.96 3.80 -7.38
N GLY A 197 -5.27 2.78 -8.17
CA GLY A 197 -6.06 2.86 -9.39
C GLY A 197 -7.15 1.80 -9.42
N ILE A 198 -8.29 2.13 -10.03
CA ILE A 198 -9.44 1.24 -10.18
C ILE A 198 -9.81 1.16 -11.66
N ALA A 199 -10.05 -0.04 -12.16
CA ALA A 199 -10.63 -0.24 -13.48
C ALA A 199 -11.71 -1.32 -13.47
N THR A 200 -12.81 -1.11 -14.20
CA THR A 200 -13.78 -2.17 -14.51
C THR A 200 -13.60 -2.64 -15.94
N CYS A 201 -13.34 -3.93 -16.11
CA CYS A 201 -12.82 -4.56 -17.30
C CYS A 201 -13.81 -5.57 -17.89
N GLN A 202 -13.94 -5.58 -19.21
CA GLN A 202 -14.77 -6.50 -19.98
C GLN A 202 -13.99 -7.06 -21.18
N PRO A 203 -13.41 -8.27 -21.08
CA PRO A 203 -13.30 -9.11 -19.88
C PRO A 203 -12.16 -8.69 -18.93
N LEU A 204 -12.09 -9.31 -17.76
CA LEU A 204 -10.91 -9.32 -16.87
C LEU A 204 -10.30 -10.72 -16.83
N ASP A 205 -9.03 -10.84 -17.20
CA ASP A 205 -8.28 -12.10 -17.13
C ASP A 205 -7.56 -12.21 -15.78
N LEU A 206 -7.74 -13.37 -15.12
CA LEU A 206 -7.10 -13.73 -13.85
C LEU A 206 -5.83 -14.57 -14.07
N ASP A 207 -4.99 -14.61 -13.05
CA ASP A 207 -3.71 -15.35 -13.06
C ASP A 207 -3.87 -16.87 -13.01
N ASP A 208 -5.02 -17.37 -12.55
CA ASP A 208 -5.40 -18.79 -12.57
C ASP A 208 -5.92 -19.28 -13.94
N GLY A 209 -5.96 -18.40 -14.94
CA GLY A 209 -6.48 -18.67 -16.28
C GLY A 209 -8.00 -18.52 -16.42
N THR A 210 -8.70 -18.12 -15.35
CA THR A 210 -10.12 -17.79 -15.40
C THR A 210 -10.33 -16.40 -16.02
N THR A 211 -11.39 -16.24 -16.79
CA THR A 211 -11.80 -14.95 -17.36
C THR A 211 -13.17 -14.55 -16.85
N TRP A 212 -13.27 -13.39 -16.21
CA TRP A 212 -14.56 -12.81 -15.85
C TRP A 212 -15.13 -11.96 -16.99
N PRO A 213 -16.41 -12.14 -17.38
CA PRO A 213 -17.03 -11.29 -18.40
C PRO A 213 -17.06 -9.81 -18.01
N THR A 214 -17.15 -9.52 -16.71
CA THR A 214 -16.99 -8.19 -16.13
C THR A 214 -16.32 -8.35 -14.78
N GLY A 215 -15.22 -7.63 -14.56
CA GLY A 215 -14.50 -7.64 -13.29
C GLY A 215 -13.90 -6.28 -12.98
N THR A 216 -13.87 -5.92 -11.70
CA THR A 216 -13.20 -4.72 -11.22
C THR A 216 -11.84 -5.12 -10.64
N ILE A 217 -10.78 -4.47 -11.11
CA ILE A 217 -9.43 -4.59 -10.59
C ILE A 217 -9.05 -3.32 -9.83
N VAL A 218 -8.38 -3.51 -8.69
CA VAL A 218 -7.79 -2.46 -7.88
C VAL A 218 -6.30 -2.74 -7.77
N VAL A 219 -5.49 -1.72 -8.03
CA VAL A 219 -4.03 -1.75 -7.87
C VAL A 219 -3.68 -0.65 -6.89
N CYS A 220 -2.88 -0.94 -5.86
CA CYS A 220 -2.32 0.08 -4.96
C CYS A 220 -0.81 -0.04 -4.94
N ASN A 221 -0.12 1.07 -5.21
CA ASN A 221 1.32 1.19 -5.10
C ASN A 221 1.74 1.92 -3.82
N TYR A 222 2.84 1.46 -3.22
CA TYR A 222 3.36 1.91 -1.93
C TYR A 222 4.76 2.51 -2.07
N SER A 223 4.99 3.67 -1.47
CA SER A 223 6.24 4.43 -1.52
C SER A 223 6.71 4.82 -0.11
N PRO A 224 7.94 4.47 0.30
CA PRO A 224 8.81 3.43 -0.26
C PRO A 224 8.16 2.02 -0.21
N PRO A 225 8.71 1.03 -0.95
CA PRO A 225 8.18 -0.33 -0.96
C PRO A 225 8.40 -1.01 0.39
N GLY A 226 7.54 -1.98 0.72
CA GLY A 226 7.69 -2.86 1.87
C GLY A 226 8.18 -4.25 1.51
N ASN A 227 7.86 -5.23 2.37
CA ASN A 227 8.07 -6.67 2.16
C ASN A 227 9.53 -7.07 1.89
N TYR A 228 10.48 -6.39 2.53
CA TYR A 228 11.89 -6.78 2.45
C TYR A 228 12.11 -8.17 3.06
N ARG A 229 12.81 -9.05 2.32
CA ARG A 229 13.04 -10.44 2.73
C ARG A 229 13.67 -10.52 4.12
N GLY A 230 13.06 -11.34 4.98
CA GLY A 230 13.52 -11.59 6.35
C GLY A 230 13.21 -10.48 7.35
N GLN A 231 12.58 -9.38 6.93
CA GLN A 231 12.20 -8.28 7.82
C GLN A 231 10.75 -8.39 8.27
N LYS A 232 10.47 -7.90 9.49
CA LYS A 232 9.11 -7.73 10.00
C LYS A 232 8.53 -6.41 9.49
N PRO A 233 7.20 -6.30 9.37
CA PRO A 233 6.57 -5.12 8.79
C PRO A 233 6.73 -3.85 9.64
N TYR A 234 6.97 -3.97 10.94
CA TYR A 234 7.13 -2.82 11.85
C TYR A 234 7.97 -3.22 13.07
N LEU A 235 8.25 -2.27 13.96
CA LEU A 235 8.85 -2.53 15.28
C LEU A 235 7.75 -2.58 16.34
N THR A 236 7.88 -3.48 17.32
CA THR A 236 6.92 -3.58 18.42
C THR A 236 7.29 -2.70 19.59
N GLY A 237 6.29 -2.06 20.18
CA GLY A 237 6.44 -1.30 21.41
C GLY A 237 5.20 -0.46 21.70
N THR A 238 5.32 0.49 22.62
CA THR A 238 4.28 1.51 22.84
C THR A 238 4.08 2.30 21.54
N ALA A 239 2.83 2.58 21.18
CA ALA A 239 2.51 3.33 19.98
C ALA A 239 3.27 4.67 19.94
N CYS A 240 3.83 5.00 18.77
CA CYS A 240 4.65 6.19 18.53
C CYS A 240 5.98 6.30 19.32
N ALA A 241 6.40 5.29 20.10
CA ALA A 241 7.63 5.38 20.88
C ALA A 241 8.90 5.53 20.03
N ASP A 242 8.86 5.06 18.77
CA ASP A 242 10.00 5.00 17.86
C ASP A 242 9.75 5.81 16.57
N CYS A 243 9.04 6.94 16.65
CA CYS A 243 8.79 7.79 15.48
C CYS A 243 10.05 8.49 14.94
N GLY A 244 11.07 8.68 15.77
CA GLY A 244 12.29 9.40 15.42
C GLY A 244 12.11 10.91 15.28
N SER A 245 13.21 11.61 14.96
CA SER A 245 13.22 13.06 14.75
C SER A 245 12.47 13.46 13.47
N GLY A 246 11.71 14.55 13.50
CA GLY A 246 10.92 15.02 12.36
C GLY A 246 9.54 14.38 12.23
N PHE A 247 9.09 13.65 13.25
CA PHE A 247 7.78 13.03 13.33
C PHE A 247 7.12 13.32 14.68
N GLN A 248 5.80 13.42 14.66
CA GLN A 248 4.94 13.59 15.83
C GLN A 248 3.89 12.47 15.86
N CYS A 249 3.43 12.12 17.06
CA CYS A 249 2.39 11.11 17.20
C CYS A 249 1.03 11.69 16.81
N ASP A 250 0.36 11.04 15.84
CA ASP A 250 -0.99 11.32 15.41
C ASP A 250 -1.85 10.06 15.59
N ASN A 251 -2.51 9.98 16.75
CA ASN A 251 -3.40 8.87 17.12
C ASN A 251 -2.77 7.49 16.85
N GLY A 252 -1.57 7.26 17.40
CA GLY A 252 -0.84 5.99 17.27
C GLY A 252 -0.01 5.81 16.00
N LEU A 253 0.02 6.79 15.10
CA LEU A 253 0.86 6.79 13.90
C LEU A 253 1.89 7.93 13.92
N CYS A 254 3.07 7.69 13.37
CA CYS A 254 4.13 8.68 13.21
C CYS A 254 3.84 9.55 11.99
N LYS A 255 3.35 10.75 12.23
CA LYS A 255 3.08 11.76 11.20
C LYS A 255 4.30 12.65 11.04
N GLU A 256 4.75 12.88 9.81
CA GLU A 256 5.82 13.86 9.56
C GLU A 256 5.41 15.21 10.18
N THR A 257 6.28 15.74 11.03
CA THR A 257 6.17 17.16 11.39
C THR A 257 6.48 17.91 10.12
N SER A 258 5.61 18.81 9.70
CA SER A 258 5.92 19.79 8.68
C SER A 258 7.06 20.67 9.19
N THR A 259 8.31 20.22 9.06
CA THR A 259 9.47 21.11 9.17
C THR A 259 9.37 22.01 7.96
N CYS A 260 8.93 23.24 8.20
CA CYS A 260 8.83 24.20 7.14
C CYS A 260 10.24 24.44 6.56
N THR A 261 10.47 23.97 5.33
CA THR A 261 11.72 24.17 4.59
C THR A 261 11.73 25.49 3.83
N LEU A 262 10.64 26.27 3.94
CA LEU A 262 10.49 27.57 3.31
C LEU A 262 11.56 28.52 3.87
N GLN A 263 12.41 29.01 2.98
CA GLN A 263 13.43 29.99 3.31
C GLN A 263 12.93 31.39 2.92
N CYS A 264 12.75 32.26 3.91
CA CYS A 264 12.32 33.63 3.68
C CYS A 264 13.49 34.48 3.23
N LEU A 265 13.29 35.24 2.16
CA LEU A 265 14.27 36.13 1.54
C LEU A 265 14.06 37.56 2.05
N ASN A 266 15.05 38.43 1.79
CA ASN A 266 14.95 39.89 1.98
C ASN A 266 14.43 40.32 3.36
N GLY A 267 14.85 39.63 4.42
CA GLY A 267 14.47 39.95 5.80
C GLY A 267 13.09 39.46 6.23
N GLY A 268 12.40 38.66 5.40
CA GLY A 268 11.15 38.02 5.79
C GLY A 268 11.33 37.05 6.96
N THR A 269 10.33 36.96 7.83
CA THR A 269 10.37 36.08 9.02
C THR A 269 9.57 34.80 8.77
N LEU A 270 10.16 33.64 9.04
CA LEU A 270 9.48 32.36 8.87
C LEU A 270 8.50 32.10 10.02
N ASN A 271 7.21 31.95 9.69
CA ASN A 271 6.25 31.33 10.59
C ASN A 271 6.32 29.81 10.43
N GLN A 272 7.00 29.12 11.36
CA GLN A 272 7.15 27.66 11.30
C GLN A 272 5.82 26.91 11.46
N ALA A 273 4.84 27.48 12.17
CA ALA A 273 3.55 26.83 12.41
C ALA A 273 2.63 26.89 11.18
N ALA A 274 2.64 28.02 10.45
CA ALA A 274 1.86 28.20 9.23
C ALA A 274 2.64 27.82 7.94
N CYS A 275 3.95 27.60 8.05
CA CYS A 275 4.88 27.45 6.95
C CYS A 275 4.76 28.54 5.88
N THR A 276 4.78 29.80 6.32
CA THR A 276 4.70 30.99 5.47
C THR A 276 5.73 32.01 5.89
N CYS A 277 6.15 32.87 4.95
CA CYS A 277 6.99 34.02 5.24
C CYS A 277 6.13 35.25 5.54
N ASP A 278 6.40 35.91 6.66
CA ASP A 278 5.91 37.26 6.94
C ASP A 278 6.87 38.27 6.31
N CYS A 279 6.37 39.01 5.32
CA CYS A 279 7.11 40.05 4.61
C CYS A 279 6.73 41.46 5.10
N THR A 280 5.95 41.57 6.18
CA THR A 280 5.48 42.87 6.66
C THR A 280 6.65 43.73 7.11
N GLY A 281 6.74 44.96 6.57
CA GLY A 281 7.80 45.90 6.92
C GLY A 281 9.14 45.70 6.19
N THR A 282 9.23 44.75 5.25
CA THR A 282 10.46 44.54 4.45
C THR A 282 10.44 45.28 3.11
N GLY A 283 9.27 45.72 2.62
CA GLY A 283 9.11 46.29 1.26
C GLY A 283 9.12 45.23 0.15
N TYR A 284 8.92 43.96 0.53
CA TYR A 284 8.82 42.82 -0.37
C TYR A 284 7.50 42.06 -0.16
N THR A 285 7.06 41.37 -1.20
CA THR A 285 5.86 40.54 -1.27
C THR A 285 6.18 39.17 -1.88
N GLY A 286 5.20 38.26 -1.84
CA GLY A 286 5.34 36.88 -2.33
C GLY A 286 5.50 35.86 -1.20
N ASN A 287 5.39 34.59 -1.55
CA ASN A 287 5.42 33.46 -0.59
C ASN A 287 6.78 33.28 0.12
N THR A 288 7.86 33.84 -0.44
CA THR A 288 9.21 33.84 0.14
C THR A 288 9.77 35.26 0.32
N CYS A 289 8.94 36.30 0.17
CA CYS A 289 9.37 37.71 0.15
C CYS A 289 10.37 38.03 -0.98
N GLN A 290 10.14 37.45 -2.17
CA GLN A 290 11.04 37.55 -3.31
C GLN A 290 10.83 38.77 -4.22
N THR A 291 9.66 39.40 -4.16
CA THR A 291 9.27 40.46 -5.11
C THR A 291 9.26 41.80 -4.40
N ASP A 292 9.96 42.81 -4.92
CA ASP A 292 9.89 44.15 -4.33
C ASP A 292 8.54 44.84 -4.64
N ASP A 293 8.22 45.92 -3.92
CA ASP A 293 7.01 46.73 -4.14
C ASP A 293 6.97 47.42 -5.53
N SER A 294 8.05 47.34 -6.32
CA SER A 294 8.12 47.81 -7.71
C SER A 294 7.77 46.71 -8.73
N GLY A 295 7.49 45.49 -8.26
CA GLY A 295 7.14 44.34 -9.09
C GLY A 295 8.34 43.62 -9.72
N VAL A 296 9.57 43.94 -9.30
CA VAL A 296 10.80 43.30 -9.80
C VAL A 296 11.16 42.14 -8.86
N SER A 297 11.35 40.95 -9.43
CA SER A 297 11.85 39.80 -8.67
C SER A 297 13.30 40.05 -8.27
N GLY A 298 13.57 40.14 -6.97
CA GLY A 298 14.92 40.24 -6.45
C GLY A 298 15.69 38.97 -6.78
N THR A 299 16.71 39.06 -7.64
CA THR A 299 17.59 37.93 -7.97
C THR A 299 18.55 37.69 -6.81
N VAL A 300 18.54 36.47 -6.26
CA VAL A 300 19.64 35.99 -5.41
C VAL A 300 20.87 35.80 -6.30
N PRO A 301 22.08 36.28 -5.91
CA PRO A 301 23.30 35.81 -6.55
C PRO A 301 23.40 34.31 -6.28
N SER A 302 23.57 33.52 -7.33
CA SER A 302 23.88 32.09 -7.21
C SER A 302 25.03 31.92 -6.23
N LEU A 303 24.79 31.20 -5.12
CA LEU A 303 25.87 30.70 -4.27
C LEU A 303 26.78 29.82 -5.14
N ILE A 304 27.89 30.39 -5.60
CA ILE A 304 29.04 29.61 -6.01
C ILE A 304 29.53 28.93 -4.72
N VAL A 305 29.24 27.64 -4.59
CA VAL A 305 29.87 26.78 -3.58
C VAL A 305 31.35 26.67 -3.96
N ILE A 306 32.17 27.58 -3.44
CA ILE A 306 33.63 27.44 -3.49
C ILE A 306 33.98 26.36 -2.45
N PHE A 307 34.26 25.14 -2.92
CA PHE A 307 34.95 24.14 -2.12
C PHE A 307 36.34 24.66 -1.78
N VAL A 308 36.50 25.22 -0.57
CA VAL A 308 37.83 25.45 0.00
C VAL A 308 38.31 24.10 0.54
N THR A 309 39.06 23.36 -0.27
CA THR A 309 39.83 22.22 0.21
C THR A 309 41.02 22.75 1.03
N SER A 310 40.88 22.70 2.36
CA SER A 310 42.00 22.89 3.27
C SER A 310 42.93 21.67 3.19
N LEU A 311 44.00 21.78 2.40
CA LEU A 311 45.19 20.95 2.55
C LEU A 311 46.03 21.54 3.69
N GLY A 312 45.85 21.02 4.90
CA GLY A 312 46.76 21.23 6.01
C GLY A 312 48.00 20.36 5.86
N ALA A 313 49.07 20.91 5.27
CA ALA A 313 50.42 20.39 5.43
C ALA A 313 51.13 21.22 6.51
N CYS A 314 51.47 20.59 7.63
CA CYS A 314 52.33 21.15 8.66
C CYS A 314 53.70 20.48 8.54
N ILE A 315 54.71 21.26 8.13
CA ILE A 315 56.14 20.96 8.32
C ILE A 315 56.76 22.28 8.79
N ILE A 316 57.14 22.35 10.07
CA ILE A 316 58.49 22.69 10.57
C ILE A 316 58.69 21.90 11.86
#